data_AF-A0A3C1LTD6-F1
#
_entry.id   AF-A0A3C1LTD6-F1
#
_cell.length_a   1.000
_cell.length_b   1.000
_cell.length_c   1.000
_cell.angle_alpha   90.00
_cell.angle_beta   90.00
_cell.angle_gamma   90.00
#
_symmetry.space_group_name_H-M   'P 1'
#
loop_
_entity.id
_entity.type
_entity.pdbx_description
1 polymer ?
#
loop_
_entity_poly.entity_id
_entity_poly.type
_entity_poly.pdbx_seq_one_letter_code
_entity_poly.pdbx_strand_id
1 'polypeptide(L)'
;MKEKYLTKSEIIEYLNTLINQLQSAIDNVHTERNSETIVSRCGKGKNLLYIKDSSGNITYINKSLAERIPKLAQNRYNNEFVDAAKREIKQLKKSIRVLTDENHGTSDIDDVFKNFPEVLKSYITPNPLSSEDYARRWQQSNAIVKHRNIHNKDDIHKFKTIRGDYVCSKSEVMIADRLLANGIPYHYEVAFIPETEVDKSSPIYGEFGDIAGYETPGFDPFDDDTLHPDFYVLNKRTGKAYFWEHLGKLNDQKYCHKNLNRLIRMLDAGYAIGEDILITHEDDSNPLKTESIDEIIKKYLK
;
A
#
# COMPACT_ATOMS: atom_id res chain seq x y z
N MET A 1 -3.25 -7.65 12.85
CA MET A 1 -2.17 -6.96 13.61
C MET A 1 -2.27 -5.46 13.36
N LYS A 2 -2.05 -4.61 14.37
CA LYS A 2 -2.24 -3.15 14.25
C LYS A 2 -1.21 -2.53 13.29
N GLU A 3 -1.68 -1.71 12.37
CA GLU A 3 -0.88 -0.89 11.45
C GLU A 3 0.13 -0.04 12.23
N LYS A 4 1.32 0.15 11.64
CA LYS A 4 2.31 1.10 12.18
C LYS A 4 1.73 2.51 12.06
N TYR A 5 1.79 3.27 13.15
CA TYR A 5 1.39 4.68 13.15
C TYR A 5 2.35 5.50 12.27
N LEU A 6 1.82 6.39 11.44
CA LEU A 6 2.64 7.41 10.78
C LEU A 6 3.33 8.25 11.86
N THR A 7 4.64 8.45 11.69
CA THR A 7 5.42 9.33 12.57
C THR A 7 5.01 10.78 12.36
N LYS A 8 5.18 11.58 13.40
CA LYS A 8 4.91 13.02 13.35
C LYS A 8 5.75 13.72 12.28
N SER A 9 6.99 13.28 12.10
CA SER A 9 7.90 13.79 11.06
C SER A 9 7.40 13.47 9.64
N GLU A 10 6.93 12.24 9.38
CA GLU A 10 6.33 11.86 8.08
C GLU A 10 5.09 12.71 7.75
N ILE A 11 4.25 12.99 8.75
CA ILE A 11 3.07 13.85 8.58
C ILE A 11 3.50 15.27 8.19
N ILE A 12 4.50 15.84 8.87
CA ILE A 12 5.00 17.19 8.58
C ILE A 12 5.60 17.25 7.17
N GLU A 13 6.38 16.25 6.77
CA GLU A 13 6.95 16.17 5.42
C GLU A 13 5.87 16.10 4.33
N TYR A 14 4.84 15.29 4.55
CA TYR A 14 3.70 15.19 3.65
C TYR A 14 2.95 16.52 3.51
N LEU A 15 2.67 17.20 4.63
CA LEU A 15 2.02 18.52 4.62
C LEU A 15 2.86 19.57 3.87
N ASN A 16 4.19 19.57 4.03
CA ASN A 16 5.08 20.44 3.28
C ASN A 16 5.06 20.16 1.77
N THR A 17 5.01 18.87 1.39
CA THR A 17 4.89 18.46 -0.01
C THR A 17 3.61 19.01 -0.64
N LEU A 18 2.47 18.89 0.06
CA LEU A 18 1.20 19.45 -0.39
C LEU A 18 1.26 20.98 -0.53
N ILE A 19 1.88 21.68 0.42
CA ILE A 19 2.09 23.14 0.33
C ILE A 19 2.88 23.51 -0.93
N ASN A 20 3.96 22.77 -1.23
CA ASN A 20 4.80 23.03 -2.40
C ASN A 20 4.05 22.76 -3.71
N GLN A 21 3.25 21.70 -3.77
CA GLN A 21 2.39 21.39 -4.92
C GLN A 21 1.35 22.49 -5.16
N LEU A 22 0.67 22.95 -4.11
CA LEU A 22 -0.29 24.05 -4.20
C LEU A 22 0.38 25.37 -4.61
N GLN A 23 1.60 25.64 -4.11
CA GLN A 23 2.35 26.84 -4.49
C GLN A 23 2.75 26.79 -5.97
N SER A 24 3.27 25.66 -6.45
CA SER A 24 3.57 25.45 -7.87
C SER A 24 2.31 25.58 -8.74
N ALA A 25 1.17 25.05 -8.29
CA ALA A 25 -0.10 25.21 -8.99
C ALA A 25 -0.53 26.69 -9.07
N ILE A 26 -0.33 27.48 -8.02
CA ILE A 26 -0.58 28.94 -8.03
C ILE A 26 0.35 29.65 -9.01
N ASP A 27 1.65 29.31 -9.02
CA ASP A 27 2.66 29.97 -9.85
C ASP A 27 2.45 29.68 -11.35
N ASN A 28 1.91 28.50 -11.69
CA ASN A 28 1.53 28.12 -13.05
C ASN A 28 0.23 28.80 -13.53
N VAL A 29 -0.54 29.42 -12.63
CA VAL A 29 -1.77 30.13 -12.99
C VAL A 29 -1.42 31.55 -13.43
N HIS A 30 -1.57 31.80 -14.73
CA HIS A 30 -1.56 33.18 -15.24
C HIS A 30 -2.85 33.88 -14.85
N THR A 31 -2.77 34.81 -13.89
CA THR A 31 -3.86 35.76 -13.60
C THR A 31 -3.62 37.06 -14.36
N GLU A 32 -4.41 37.34 -15.39
CA GLU A 32 -4.53 38.71 -15.90
C GLU A 32 -5.36 39.51 -14.90
N ARG A 33 -4.93 40.73 -14.52
CA ARG A 33 -5.76 41.70 -13.81
C ARG A 33 -6.85 42.21 -14.75
N ASN A 34 -7.86 41.40 -15.01
CA ASN A 34 -9.04 41.82 -15.74
C ASN A 34 -10.07 42.39 -14.76
N SER A 35 -10.51 43.61 -15.03
CA SER A 35 -11.57 44.30 -14.29
C SER A 35 -12.96 43.69 -14.50
N GLU A 36 -13.06 42.66 -15.34
CA GLU A 36 -14.31 42.02 -15.74
C GLU A 36 -14.33 40.53 -15.39
N THR A 37 -15.49 40.02 -14.96
CA THR A 37 -15.72 38.62 -14.62
C THR A 37 -16.99 38.09 -15.29
N ILE A 38 -17.10 36.78 -15.50
CA ILE A 38 -18.30 36.15 -16.07
C ILE A 38 -19.25 35.70 -14.95
N VAL A 39 -20.55 35.90 -15.14
CA VAL A 39 -21.61 35.50 -14.20
C VAL A 39 -22.69 34.72 -14.95
N SER A 40 -23.15 33.61 -14.40
CA SER A 40 -24.32 32.89 -14.89
C SER A 40 -25.56 33.24 -14.06
N ARG A 41 -26.71 33.32 -14.72
CA ARG A 41 -28.03 33.40 -14.05
C ARG A 41 -28.98 32.41 -14.71
N CYS A 42 -29.80 31.74 -13.91
CA CYS A 42 -30.86 30.87 -14.40
C CYS A 42 -32.16 31.67 -14.56
N GLY A 43 -32.77 31.62 -15.74
CA GLY A 43 -34.06 32.27 -16.01
C GLY A 43 -34.89 31.45 -16.99
N LYS A 44 -36.15 31.15 -16.64
CA LYS A 44 -37.10 30.36 -17.44
C LYS A 44 -36.50 29.04 -17.99
N GLY A 45 -35.74 28.32 -17.16
CA GLY A 45 -35.12 27.03 -17.53
C GLY A 45 -33.91 27.13 -18.46
N LYS A 46 -33.36 28.33 -18.69
CA LYS A 46 -32.15 28.55 -19.50
C LYS A 46 -31.06 29.23 -18.66
N ASN A 47 -29.81 28.83 -18.90
CA ASN A 47 -28.63 29.49 -18.34
C ASN A 47 -28.23 30.66 -19.24
N LEU A 48 -28.28 31.87 -18.71
CA LEU A 48 -27.86 33.10 -19.38
C LEU A 48 -26.52 33.55 -18.80
N LEU A 49 -25.59 33.95 -19.67
CA LEU A 49 -24.25 34.42 -19.30
C LEU A 49 -24.15 35.94 -19.40
N TYR A 50 -23.43 36.53 -18.46
CA TYR A 50 -23.25 37.97 -18.35
C TYR A 50 -21.79 38.30 -18.03
N ILE A 51 -21.33 39.46 -18.48
CA ILE A 51 -20.07 40.07 -18.05
C ILE A 51 -20.41 41.06 -16.94
N LYS A 52 -19.70 40.99 -15.82
CA LYS A 52 -19.78 41.95 -14.72
C LYS A 52 -18.48 42.76 -14.69
N ASP A 53 -18.58 44.08 -14.80
CA ASP A 53 -17.42 44.98 -14.69
C ASP A 53 -17.06 45.29 -13.22
N SER A 54 -15.95 46.00 -13.03
CA SER A 54 -15.45 46.43 -11.71
C SER A 54 -16.38 47.41 -10.99
N SER A 55 -17.23 48.12 -11.75
CA SER A 55 -18.23 49.06 -11.23
C SER A 55 -19.53 48.35 -10.80
N GLY A 56 -19.66 47.04 -11.09
CA GLY A 56 -20.83 46.24 -10.78
C GLY A 56 -21.91 46.21 -11.86
N ASN A 57 -21.70 46.85 -13.01
CA ASN A 57 -22.62 46.79 -14.14
C ASN A 57 -22.57 45.41 -14.77
N ILE A 58 -23.72 44.96 -15.28
CA ILE A 58 -23.90 43.61 -15.82
C ILE A 58 -24.37 43.72 -17.27
N THR A 59 -23.60 43.15 -18.20
CA THR A 59 -23.90 43.14 -19.63
C THR A 59 -24.16 41.72 -20.10
N TYR A 60 -25.28 41.51 -20.79
CA TYR A 60 -25.62 40.19 -21.36
C TYR A 60 -24.66 39.80 -22.48
N ILE A 61 -24.18 38.55 -22.48
CA ILE A 61 -23.32 38.02 -23.54
C ILE A 61 -24.18 37.57 -24.72
N ASN A 62 -24.12 38.34 -25.81
CA ASN A 62 -24.75 37.99 -27.08
C ASN A 62 -23.77 37.23 -28.00
N LYS A 63 -24.19 36.91 -29.23
CA LYS A 63 -23.37 36.17 -30.21
C LYS A 63 -22.03 36.85 -30.54
N SER A 64 -21.96 38.18 -30.56
CA SER A 64 -20.71 38.89 -30.89
C SER A 64 -19.70 38.90 -29.73
N LEU A 65 -20.16 38.64 -28.50
CA LEU A 65 -19.32 38.56 -27.31
C LEU A 65 -18.99 37.11 -26.91
N ALA A 66 -19.50 36.12 -27.64
CA ALA A 66 -19.36 34.70 -27.30
C ALA A 66 -17.90 34.22 -27.29
N GLU A 67 -17.04 34.76 -28.15
CA GLU A 67 -15.61 34.42 -28.21
C GLU A 67 -14.86 34.80 -26.91
N ARG A 68 -15.41 35.72 -26.11
CA ARG A 68 -14.81 36.16 -24.84
C ARG A 68 -15.11 35.21 -23.68
N ILE A 69 -16.10 34.31 -23.83
CA ILE A 69 -16.56 33.42 -22.75
C ILE A 69 -15.42 32.56 -22.19
N PRO A 70 -14.62 31.83 -22.99
CA PRO A 70 -13.57 30.95 -22.44
C PRO A 70 -12.54 31.72 -21.63
N LYS A 71 -12.10 32.89 -22.13
CA LYS A 71 -11.12 33.74 -21.44
C LYS A 71 -11.65 34.27 -20.11
N LEU A 72 -12.90 34.77 -20.07
CA LEU A 72 -13.51 35.29 -18.84
C LEU A 72 -13.80 34.17 -17.83
N ALA A 73 -14.25 32.99 -18.29
CA ALA A 73 -14.48 31.83 -17.45
C ALA A 73 -13.17 31.32 -16.83
N GLN A 74 -12.11 31.20 -17.63
CA GLN A 74 -10.81 30.75 -17.14
C GLN A 74 -10.24 31.74 -16.10
N ASN A 75 -10.32 33.05 -16.36
CA ASN A 75 -9.87 34.05 -15.40
C ASN A 75 -10.65 34.02 -14.09
N ARG A 76 -11.97 33.83 -14.14
CA ARG A 76 -12.80 33.67 -12.95
C ARG A 76 -12.38 32.43 -12.15
N TYR A 77 -12.25 31.28 -12.82
CA TYR A 77 -11.79 30.04 -12.18
C TYR A 77 -10.40 30.23 -11.55
N ASN A 78 -9.45 30.78 -12.29
CA ASN A 78 -8.08 31.03 -11.82
C ASN A 78 -8.07 31.87 -10.54
N ASN A 79 -8.86 32.94 -10.47
CA ASN A 79 -8.95 33.79 -9.28
C ASN A 79 -9.56 33.03 -8.09
N GLU A 80 -10.68 32.32 -8.28
CA GLU A 80 -11.33 31.53 -7.22
C GLU A 80 -10.41 30.41 -6.72
N PHE A 81 -9.69 29.74 -7.63
CA PHE A 81 -8.69 28.71 -7.33
C PHE A 81 -7.54 29.27 -6.49
N VAL A 82 -6.92 30.37 -6.93
CA VAL A 82 -5.79 30.99 -6.21
C VAL A 82 -6.21 31.40 -4.79
N ASP A 83 -7.40 31.95 -4.63
CA ASP A 83 -7.93 32.32 -3.30
C ASP A 83 -8.19 31.10 -2.42
N ALA A 84 -8.73 30.01 -2.98
CA ALA A 84 -8.94 28.77 -2.26
C ALA A 84 -7.62 28.10 -1.85
N ALA A 85 -6.68 27.95 -2.79
CA ALA A 85 -5.37 27.38 -2.55
C ALA A 85 -4.57 28.17 -1.49
N LYS A 86 -4.63 29.51 -1.50
CA LYS A 86 -4.02 30.35 -0.45
C LYS A 86 -4.61 30.09 0.94
N ARG A 87 -5.94 29.91 1.03
CA ARG A 87 -6.61 29.56 2.29
C ARG A 87 -6.18 28.19 2.78
N GLU A 88 -6.09 27.22 1.88
CA GLU A 88 -5.64 25.86 2.19
C GLU A 88 -4.19 25.83 2.67
N ILE A 89 -3.27 26.47 1.95
CA ILE A 89 -1.86 26.64 2.38
C ILE A 89 -1.78 27.24 3.79
N LYS A 90 -2.61 28.26 4.09
CA LYS A 90 -2.65 28.88 5.43
C LYS A 90 -3.09 27.87 6.50
N GLN A 91 -4.07 27.02 6.21
CA GLN A 91 -4.52 25.97 7.13
C GLN A 91 -3.41 24.93 7.35
N LEU A 92 -2.78 24.43 6.29
CA LEU A 92 -1.67 23.47 6.36
C LEU A 92 -0.49 24.01 7.17
N LYS A 93 -0.08 25.26 6.92
CA LYS A 93 0.97 25.95 7.70
C LYS A 93 0.60 26.08 9.18
N LYS A 94 -0.67 26.33 9.49
CA LYS A 94 -1.16 26.36 10.87
C LYS A 94 -1.05 24.98 11.52
N SER A 95 -1.43 23.91 10.83
CA SER A 95 -1.30 22.53 11.31
C SER A 95 0.16 22.17 11.59
N ILE A 96 1.08 22.49 10.66
CA ILE A 96 2.52 22.28 10.87
C ILE A 96 2.98 23.04 12.11
N ARG A 97 2.63 24.32 12.26
CA ARG A 97 3.01 25.10 13.44
C ARG A 97 2.57 24.43 14.75
N VAL A 98 1.34 23.94 14.81
CA VAL A 98 0.80 23.24 16.00
C VAL A 98 1.55 21.94 16.24
N LEU A 99 1.87 21.19 15.18
CA LEU A 99 2.67 19.97 15.30
C LEU A 99 4.09 20.28 15.78
N THR A 100 4.73 21.34 15.29
CA THR A 100 6.09 21.71 15.70
C THR A 100 6.17 22.48 17.02
N ASP A 101 5.05 22.74 17.70
CA ASP A 101 5.03 23.49 18.95
C ASP A 101 5.52 22.60 20.11
N GLU A 102 6.70 22.90 20.63
CA GLU A 102 7.35 22.18 21.74
C GLU A 102 7.10 22.84 23.11
N ASN A 103 6.32 23.93 23.17
CA ASN A 103 6.10 24.68 24.42
C ASN A 103 5.39 23.88 25.53
N HIS A 104 4.84 22.71 25.21
CA HIS A 104 4.12 21.83 26.15
C HIS A 104 4.82 20.47 26.39
N GLY A 105 6.12 20.37 26.07
CA GLY A 105 6.87 19.11 26.11
C GLY A 105 6.84 18.38 24.77
N THR A 106 7.57 17.26 24.64
CA THR A 106 7.55 16.50 23.38
C THR A 106 6.14 15.94 23.14
N SER A 107 5.49 16.44 22.10
CA SER A 107 4.26 15.86 21.55
C SER A 107 4.56 14.76 20.53
N ASP A 108 5.83 14.42 20.33
CA ASP A 108 6.25 13.29 19.52
C ASP A 108 6.35 12.03 20.40
N ILE A 109 5.51 11.05 20.10
CA ILE A 109 5.49 9.75 20.80
C ILE A 109 6.81 9.00 20.63
N ASP A 110 7.53 9.22 19.52
CA ASP A 110 8.81 8.55 19.26
C ASP A 110 9.93 9.09 20.16
N ASP A 111 9.86 10.37 20.52
CA ASP A 111 10.82 11.00 21.43
C ASP A 111 10.70 10.49 22.86
N VAL A 112 9.51 10.01 23.27
CA VAL A 112 9.28 9.48 24.61
C VAL A 112 10.20 8.29 24.89
N PHE A 113 10.27 7.32 23.97
CA PHE A 113 11.17 6.19 24.12
C PHE A 113 12.62 6.59 23.86
N LYS A 114 12.89 7.44 22.86
CA LYS A 114 14.25 7.88 22.52
C LYS A 114 14.95 8.55 23.70
N ASN A 115 14.26 9.48 24.36
CA ASN A 115 14.75 10.25 25.50
C ASN A 115 14.58 9.52 26.85
N PHE A 116 14.00 8.32 26.86
CA PHE A 116 13.86 7.53 28.07
C PHE A 116 15.24 7.10 28.61
N PRO A 117 15.44 7.00 29.93
CA PRO A 117 16.72 6.56 30.48
C PRO A 117 17.10 5.15 30.00
N GLU A 118 18.32 4.99 29.47
CA GLU A 118 18.77 3.74 28.84
C GLU A 118 18.64 2.53 29.75
N VAL A 119 18.99 2.69 31.03
CA VAL A 119 18.86 1.64 32.07
C VAL A 119 17.40 1.18 32.21
N LEU A 120 16.43 2.06 31.99
CA LEU A 120 15.01 1.75 32.14
C LEU A 120 14.38 1.21 30.85
N LYS A 121 15.00 1.43 29.68
CA LYS A 121 14.48 0.95 28.39
C LYS A 121 14.32 -0.56 28.35
N SER A 122 15.22 -1.32 28.98
CA SER A 122 15.13 -2.78 29.07
C SER A 122 13.97 -3.30 29.93
N TYR A 123 13.38 -2.45 30.77
CA TYR A 123 12.28 -2.81 31.68
C TYR A 123 10.90 -2.42 31.14
N ILE A 124 10.83 -1.78 29.97
CA ILE A 124 9.57 -1.32 29.37
C ILE A 124 9.36 -1.93 28.00
N THR A 125 8.09 -1.95 27.57
CA THR A 125 7.73 -2.19 26.18
C THR A 125 7.28 -0.85 25.59
N PRO A 126 8.02 -0.28 24.63
CA PRO A 126 7.60 0.97 24.01
C PRO A 126 6.29 0.81 23.26
N ASN A 127 5.47 1.86 23.30
CA ASN A 127 4.25 1.99 22.53
C ASN A 127 4.21 3.41 21.92
N PRO A 128 4.31 3.55 20.58
CA PRO A 128 4.47 2.48 19.59
C PRO A 128 5.87 1.84 19.64
N LEU A 129 5.99 0.61 19.13
CA LEU A 129 7.30 -0.02 18.93
C LEU A 129 8.05 0.72 17.82
N SER A 130 9.38 0.89 17.97
CA SER A 130 10.21 1.35 16.86
C SER A 130 10.06 0.40 15.67
N SER A 131 10.29 0.86 14.43
CA SER A 131 10.16 0.01 13.24
C SER A 131 11.04 -1.24 13.32
N GLU A 132 12.23 -1.11 13.93
CA GLU A 132 13.17 -2.20 14.10
C GLU A 132 12.76 -3.14 15.24
N ASP A 133 12.26 -2.60 16.37
CA ASP A 133 11.76 -3.43 17.47
C ASP A 133 10.47 -4.17 17.10
N TYR A 134 9.60 -3.53 16.31
CA TYR A 134 8.41 -4.14 15.73
C TYR A 134 8.81 -5.28 14.78
N ALA A 135 9.71 -5.01 13.84
CA ALA A 135 10.24 -6.01 12.92
C ALA A 135 10.88 -7.20 13.67
N ARG A 136 11.70 -6.93 14.70
CA ARG A 136 12.31 -7.98 15.52
C ARG A 136 11.27 -8.81 16.25
N ARG A 137 10.27 -8.19 16.88
CA ARG A 137 9.19 -8.91 17.58
C ARG A 137 8.31 -9.70 16.61
N TRP A 138 7.99 -9.13 15.45
CA TRP A 138 7.23 -9.78 14.40
C TRP A 138 7.97 -11.01 13.87
N GLN A 139 9.29 -10.91 13.64
CA GLN A 139 10.16 -12.02 13.23
C GLN A 139 10.30 -13.11 14.31
N GLN A 140 10.12 -12.77 15.58
CA GLN A 140 10.18 -13.69 16.73
C GLN A 140 8.81 -14.21 17.19
N SER A 141 7.73 -13.81 16.52
CA SER A 141 6.36 -14.08 16.99
C SER A 141 5.96 -15.53 16.75
N ASN A 142 6.08 -16.37 17.79
CA ASN A 142 5.62 -17.76 17.76
C ASN A 142 4.12 -17.92 17.46
N ALA A 143 3.31 -16.86 17.59
CA ALA A 143 1.89 -16.88 17.24
C ALA A 143 1.65 -16.84 15.72
N ILE A 144 2.56 -16.23 14.96
CA ILE A 144 2.54 -16.23 13.48
C ILE A 144 3.18 -17.52 12.96
N VAL A 145 4.19 -18.01 13.68
CA VAL A 145 5.00 -19.13 13.28
C VAL A 145 4.42 -20.44 13.82
N LYS A 146 3.35 -20.93 13.20
CA LYS A 146 3.04 -22.36 13.27
C LYS A 146 4.03 -23.09 12.37
N HIS A 147 5.24 -23.34 12.88
CA HIS A 147 6.21 -24.17 12.17
C HIS A 147 5.56 -25.51 11.85
N ARG A 148 5.69 -25.95 10.59
CA ARG A 148 5.52 -27.37 10.28
C ARG A 148 6.47 -28.15 11.18
N ASN A 149 6.01 -29.24 11.81
CA ASN A 149 6.89 -30.14 12.54
C ASN A 149 7.84 -30.79 11.52
N ILE A 150 8.99 -30.14 11.26
CA ILE A 150 10.05 -30.67 10.41
C ILE A 150 10.69 -31.82 11.19
N HIS A 151 10.09 -33.00 11.14
CA HIS A 151 10.78 -34.21 11.52
C HIS A 151 11.87 -34.46 10.47
N ASN A 152 13.10 -34.67 10.95
CA ASN A 152 14.30 -34.87 10.15
C ASN A 152 14.05 -35.76 8.91
N LYS A 153 14.27 -35.19 7.71
CA LYS A 153 14.18 -35.77 6.35
C LYS A 153 12.83 -35.65 5.63
N ASP A 154 12.31 -34.42 5.48
CA ASP A 154 11.38 -34.17 4.38
C ASP A 154 12.17 -34.11 3.06
N ASP A 155 11.79 -34.94 2.08
CA ASP A 155 12.40 -35.01 0.76
C ASP A 155 12.12 -33.77 -0.12
N ILE A 156 11.37 -32.81 0.41
CA ILE A 156 10.86 -31.64 -0.30
C ILE A 156 11.74 -30.42 0.04
N HIS A 157 11.96 -30.13 1.31
CA HIS A 157 12.74 -28.98 1.80
C HIS A 157 14.25 -29.27 1.83
N LYS A 158 14.86 -29.35 0.64
CA LYS A 158 16.26 -29.76 0.48
C LYS A 158 17.25 -28.61 0.38
N PHE A 159 16.79 -27.41 0.05
CA PHE A 159 17.67 -26.28 -0.23
C PHE A 159 17.81 -25.41 1.01
N LYS A 160 19.04 -25.06 1.38
CA LYS A 160 19.31 -24.27 2.59
C LYS A 160 19.60 -22.81 2.22
N THR A 161 18.93 -21.86 2.87
CA THR A 161 19.16 -20.41 2.72
C THR A 161 20.36 -19.95 3.54
N ILE A 162 20.86 -18.74 3.29
CA ILE A 162 21.92 -18.11 4.12
C ILE A 162 21.45 -17.93 5.56
N ARG A 163 20.15 -17.61 5.76
CA ARG A 163 19.53 -17.47 7.09
C ARG A 163 19.44 -18.82 7.83
N GLY A 164 19.49 -19.92 7.08
CA GLY A 164 19.45 -21.28 7.61
C GLY A 164 18.10 -21.98 7.50
N ASP A 165 17.11 -21.36 6.83
CA ASP A 165 15.83 -22.01 6.50
C ASP A 165 16.05 -23.12 5.48
N TYR A 166 15.21 -24.15 5.52
CA TYR A 166 15.15 -25.19 4.50
C TYR A 166 13.91 -24.94 3.63
N VAL A 167 14.12 -24.78 2.32
CA VAL A 167 13.09 -24.39 1.34
C VAL A 167 12.97 -25.42 0.21
N CYS A 168 11.87 -25.33 -0.54
CA CYS A 168 11.47 -26.31 -1.55
C CYS A 168 12.16 -26.13 -2.91
N SER A 169 12.65 -24.94 -3.22
CA SER A 169 13.25 -24.63 -4.53
C SER A 169 14.47 -23.71 -4.47
N LYS A 170 15.29 -23.70 -5.53
CA LYS A 170 16.43 -22.76 -5.66
C LYS A 170 15.95 -21.32 -5.81
N SER A 171 14.81 -21.10 -6.44
CA SER A 171 14.22 -19.78 -6.64
C SER A 171 13.72 -19.21 -5.31
N GLU A 172 13.16 -20.03 -4.42
CA GLU A 172 12.90 -19.65 -3.03
C GLU A 172 14.17 -19.30 -2.25
N VAL A 173 15.28 -20.04 -2.43
CA VAL A 173 16.58 -19.64 -1.84
C VAL A 173 16.98 -18.25 -2.33
N MET A 174 16.86 -17.99 -3.63
CA MET A 174 17.17 -16.66 -4.18
C MET A 174 16.30 -15.58 -3.54
N ILE A 175 14.98 -15.78 -3.42
CA ILE A 175 14.07 -14.82 -2.78
C ILE A 175 14.48 -14.60 -1.31
N ALA A 176 14.64 -15.67 -0.53
CA ALA A 176 15.02 -15.62 0.87
C ALA A 176 16.34 -14.86 1.11
N ASP A 177 17.36 -15.16 0.30
CA ASP A 177 18.67 -14.54 0.42
C ASP A 177 18.65 -13.07 0.00
N ARG A 178 17.85 -12.70 -1.03
CA ARG A 178 17.64 -11.29 -1.39
C ARG A 178 16.87 -10.53 -0.30
N LEU A 179 15.86 -11.13 0.32
CA LEU A 179 15.15 -10.55 1.45
C LEU A 179 16.11 -10.28 2.62
N LEU A 180 16.94 -11.28 2.97
CA LEU A 180 17.95 -11.16 4.01
C LEU A 180 18.98 -10.06 3.70
N ALA A 181 19.54 -10.05 2.48
CA ALA A 181 20.52 -9.06 2.06
C ALA A 181 19.98 -7.61 2.10
N ASN A 182 18.66 -7.45 1.96
CA ASN A 182 17.98 -6.17 2.08
C ASN A 182 17.46 -5.86 3.49
N GLY A 183 17.72 -6.73 4.47
CA GLY A 183 17.28 -6.57 5.86
C GLY A 183 15.76 -6.63 6.02
N ILE A 184 15.07 -7.36 5.13
CA ILE A 184 13.62 -7.54 5.13
C ILE A 184 13.25 -8.76 5.98
N PRO A 185 12.48 -8.60 7.07
CA PRO A 185 11.97 -9.71 7.87
C PRO A 185 10.98 -10.54 7.06
N TYR A 186 11.05 -11.86 7.21
CA TYR A 186 10.10 -12.78 6.59
C TYR A 186 9.90 -14.06 7.40
N HIS A 187 8.73 -14.66 7.24
CA HIS A 187 8.44 -16.02 7.66
C HIS A 187 8.22 -16.90 6.43
N TYR A 188 8.73 -18.11 6.44
CA TYR A 188 8.64 -19.06 5.32
C TYR A 188 7.56 -20.10 5.59
N GLU A 189 6.72 -20.39 4.58
CA GLU A 189 5.63 -21.38 4.62
C GLU A 189 4.77 -21.34 5.90
N VAL A 190 4.35 -20.13 6.29
CA VAL A 190 3.52 -19.93 7.48
C VAL A 190 2.05 -20.19 7.20
N ALA A 191 1.38 -20.84 8.15
CA ALA A 191 -0.04 -21.15 8.14
C ALA A 191 -0.90 -19.93 8.55
N PHE A 192 -1.82 -19.51 7.69
CA PHE A 192 -2.77 -18.42 7.96
C PHE A 192 -4.21 -18.90 7.88
N ILE A 193 -5.00 -18.54 8.88
CA ILE A 193 -6.45 -18.70 8.85
C ILE A 193 -7.02 -17.32 8.49
N PRO A 194 -7.75 -17.17 7.36
CA PRO A 194 -8.36 -15.89 7.01
C PRO A 194 -9.41 -15.43 8.03
N GLU A 195 -9.58 -14.13 8.18
CA GLU A 195 -10.62 -13.55 9.06
C GLU A 195 -12.01 -13.66 8.43
N THR A 196 -12.08 -13.62 7.09
CA THR A 196 -13.32 -13.77 6.32
C THR A 196 -13.63 -15.25 6.14
N GLU A 197 -14.85 -15.66 6.49
CA GLU A 197 -15.35 -16.99 6.13
C GLU A 197 -15.43 -17.10 4.60
N VAL A 198 -14.65 -18.01 4.03
CA VAL A 198 -14.67 -18.27 2.59
C VAL A 198 -15.97 -19.00 2.25
N ASP A 199 -16.67 -18.56 1.21
CA ASP A 199 -17.89 -19.23 0.76
C ASP A 199 -17.58 -20.64 0.24
N LYS A 200 -17.91 -21.65 1.07
CA LYS A 200 -17.66 -23.06 0.79
C LYS A 200 -18.57 -23.65 -0.30
N SER A 201 -19.54 -22.87 -0.80
CA SER A 201 -20.48 -23.31 -1.81
C SER A 201 -20.04 -23.04 -3.26
N SER A 202 -19.04 -22.16 -3.45
CA SER A 202 -18.50 -21.83 -4.77
C SER A 202 -17.51 -22.92 -5.23
N PRO A 203 -17.77 -23.64 -6.33
CA PRO A 203 -16.95 -24.77 -6.75
C PRO A 203 -15.59 -24.29 -7.28
N ILE A 204 -14.52 -24.92 -6.79
CA ILE A 204 -13.21 -24.81 -7.45
C ILE A 204 -13.21 -25.82 -8.59
N TYR A 205 -12.90 -25.38 -9.82
CA TYR A 205 -12.85 -26.31 -10.95
C TYR A 205 -11.63 -27.20 -10.80
N GLY A 206 -11.80 -28.51 -11.01
CA GLY A 206 -10.74 -29.51 -11.08
C GLY A 206 -10.12 -29.62 -12.48
N GLU A 207 -9.20 -30.58 -12.64
CA GLU A 207 -8.27 -30.68 -13.78
C GLU A 207 -8.95 -30.82 -15.17
N PHE A 208 -10.27 -31.10 -15.23
CA PHE A 208 -11.03 -31.28 -16.48
C PHE A 208 -12.50 -30.83 -16.42
N GLY A 209 -12.83 -29.82 -15.59
CA GLY A 209 -14.21 -29.34 -15.43
C GLY A 209 -15.07 -30.18 -14.49
N ASP A 210 -14.48 -31.21 -13.86
CA ASP A 210 -15.03 -31.81 -12.66
C ASP A 210 -15.07 -30.78 -11.53
N ILE A 211 -16.14 -30.78 -10.74
CA ILE A 211 -16.21 -29.96 -9.53
C ILE A 211 -15.21 -30.56 -8.54
N ALA A 212 -14.04 -29.94 -8.42
CA ALA A 212 -13.24 -30.11 -7.21
C ALA A 212 -13.98 -29.31 -6.14
N GLY A 213 -14.99 -29.93 -5.54
CA GLY A 213 -15.61 -29.37 -4.34
C GLY A 213 -14.51 -29.05 -3.31
N TYR A 214 -14.87 -28.35 -2.24
CA TYR A 214 -14.00 -28.26 -1.08
C TYR A 214 -13.52 -29.67 -0.64
N GLU A 215 -14.32 -30.70 -0.89
CA GLU A 215 -13.98 -32.10 -0.67
C GLU A 215 -13.41 -32.77 -1.93
N THR A 216 -12.09 -32.72 -2.13
CA THR A 216 -11.42 -33.78 -2.90
C THR A 216 -10.84 -34.79 -1.92
N PRO A 217 -11.27 -36.07 -1.93
CA PRO A 217 -10.66 -37.11 -1.11
C PRO A 217 -9.21 -37.32 -1.56
N GLY A 218 -8.25 -36.80 -0.80
CA GLY A 218 -6.82 -36.96 -1.08
C GLY A 218 -5.97 -35.69 -1.08
N PHE A 219 -6.51 -34.51 -0.72
CA PHE A 219 -5.69 -33.33 -0.43
C PHE A 219 -5.72 -33.02 1.07
N ASP A 220 -4.68 -33.40 1.80
CA ASP A 220 -4.42 -32.89 3.15
C ASP A 220 -2.94 -32.51 3.26
N PRO A 221 -2.67 -31.21 3.44
CA PRO A 221 -1.53 -30.85 4.26
C PRO A 221 -1.86 -29.72 5.26
N PHE A 222 -2.88 -29.91 6.10
CA PHE A 222 -3.30 -29.17 7.32
C PHE A 222 -4.50 -28.21 7.18
N ASP A 223 -5.70 -28.75 7.44
CA ASP A 223 -7.03 -28.11 7.62
C ASP A 223 -7.49 -27.16 6.49
N ASP A 224 -8.62 -27.47 5.85
CA ASP A 224 -9.07 -26.93 4.55
C ASP A 224 -9.16 -25.38 4.46
N ASP A 225 -9.18 -24.73 5.62
CA ASP A 225 -9.30 -23.28 5.80
C ASP A 225 -7.95 -22.54 5.94
N THR A 226 -6.81 -23.23 5.81
CA THR A 226 -5.48 -22.65 6.05
C THR A 226 -4.73 -22.31 4.74
N LEU A 227 -4.29 -21.06 4.62
CA LEU A 227 -3.43 -20.57 3.53
C LEU A 227 -1.95 -20.72 3.92
N HIS A 228 -1.09 -21.14 2.98
CA HIS A 228 0.34 -21.38 3.21
C HIS A 228 1.25 -20.63 2.22
N PRO A 229 1.24 -19.29 2.19
CA PRO A 229 2.15 -18.46 1.37
C PRO A 229 3.60 -18.93 1.47
N ASP A 230 4.33 -18.94 0.34
CA ASP A 230 5.75 -19.30 0.35
C ASP A 230 6.53 -18.40 1.31
N PHE A 231 6.27 -17.09 1.24
CA PHE A 231 6.79 -16.12 2.19
C PHE A 231 5.68 -15.22 2.73
N TYR A 232 5.75 -14.90 4.01
CA TYR A 232 5.10 -13.73 4.58
C TYR A 232 6.19 -12.72 4.89
N VAL A 233 6.16 -11.55 4.25
CA VAL A 233 7.24 -10.56 4.30
C VAL A 233 6.76 -9.26 4.92
N LEU A 234 7.62 -8.59 5.69
CA LEU A 234 7.26 -7.35 6.37
C LEU A 234 7.93 -6.13 5.73
N ASN A 235 7.15 -5.14 5.32
CA ASN A 235 7.67 -3.80 5.08
C ASN A 235 7.92 -3.12 6.43
N LYS A 236 9.19 -2.98 6.82
CA LYS A 236 9.58 -2.34 8.09
C LYS A 236 9.17 -0.86 8.18
N ARG A 237 9.12 -0.17 7.04
CA ARG A 237 8.77 1.26 6.97
C ARG A 237 7.27 1.47 7.23
N THR A 238 6.40 0.65 6.66
CA THR A 238 4.94 0.83 6.80
C THR A 238 4.31 -0.08 7.85
N GLY A 239 5.04 -1.09 8.33
CA GLY A 239 4.49 -2.14 9.19
C GLY A 239 3.51 -3.09 8.47
N LYS A 240 3.24 -2.87 7.18
CA LYS A 240 2.39 -3.74 6.36
C LYS A 240 3.16 -5.02 6.03
N ALA A 241 2.50 -6.16 6.24
CA ALA A 241 3.01 -7.44 5.81
C ALA A 241 2.28 -7.89 4.54
N TYR A 242 3.00 -8.61 3.69
CA TYR A 242 2.53 -9.11 2.40
C TYR A 242 2.73 -10.62 2.36
N PHE A 243 1.80 -11.33 1.74
CA PHE A 243 2.07 -12.67 1.23
C PHE A 243 2.89 -12.54 -0.04
N TRP A 244 3.92 -13.36 -0.21
CA TRP A 244 4.69 -13.43 -1.43
C TRP A 244 4.74 -14.88 -1.90
N GLU A 245 4.08 -15.13 -3.02
CA GLU A 245 3.97 -16.42 -3.67
C GLU A 245 4.91 -16.53 -4.89
N HIS A 246 5.54 -17.68 -5.05
CA HIS A 246 6.43 -18.00 -6.17
C HIS A 246 5.89 -19.17 -7.01
N LEU A 247 5.43 -18.85 -8.22
CA LEU A 247 4.92 -19.80 -9.19
C LEU A 247 6.05 -20.39 -10.05
N GLY A 248 6.75 -21.40 -9.54
CA GLY A 248 8.01 -21.90 -10.08
C GLY A 248 7.94 -22.93 -11.22
N LYS A 249 6.75 -23.44 -11.58
CA LYS A 249 6.59 -24.53 -12.57
C LYS A 249 5.44 -24.26 -13.54
N LEU A 250 5.43 -23.10 -14.21
CA LEU A 250 4.29 -22.74 -15.07
C LEU A 250 4.14 -23.58 -16.36
N ASN A 251 5.12 -24.42 -16.69
CA ASN A 251 5.00 -25.43 -17.76
C ASN A 251 4.24 -26.70 -17.31
N ASP A 252 4.06 -26.90 -16.01
CA ASP A 252 3.34 -28.06 -15.46
C ASP A 252 1.86 -27.70 -15.26
N GLN A 253 1.00 -28.26 -16.11
CA GLN A 253 -0.44 -28.00 -16.08
C GLN A 253 -1.07 -28.33 -14.72
N LYS A 254 -0.63 -29.41 -14.06
CA LYS A 254 -1.15 -29.83 -12.74
C LYS A 254 -0.78 -28.81 -11.68
N TYR A 255 0.48 -28.36 -11.73
CA TYR A 255 1.00 -27.33 -10.84
C TYR A 255 0.25 -26.01 -11.02
N CYS A 256 0.06 -25.56 -12.27
CA CYS A 256 -0.68 -24.33 -12.58
C CYS A 256 -2.08 -24.37 -12.00
N HIS A 257 -2.78 -25.48 -12.21
CA HIS A 257 -4.14 -25.66 -11.74
C HIS A 257 -4.22 -25.62 -10.20
N LYS A 258 -3.31 -26.33 -9.51
CA LYS A 258 -3.21 -26.30 -8.05
C LYS A 258 -2.96 -24.88 -7.51
N ASN A 259 -2.02 -24.14 -8.10
CA ASN A 259 -1.67 -22.80 -7.62
C ASN A 259 -2.74 -21.76 -7.96
N LEU A 260 -3.44 -21.92 -9.08
CA LEU A 260 -4.59 -21.07 -9.42
C LEU A 260 -5.69 -21.22 -8.36
N ASN A 261 -6.03 -22.45 -7.98
CA ASN A 261 -7.03 -22.72 -6.95
C ASN A 261 -6.65 -22.10 -5.60
N ARG A 262 -5.35 -22.14 -5.27
CA ARG A 262 -4.82 -21.49 -4.07
C ARG A 262 -4.93 -19.97 -4.14
N LEU A 263 -4.60 -19.35 -5.28
CA LEU A 263 -4.78 -17.91 -5.47
C LEU A 263 -6.24 -17.50 -5.37
N ILE A 264 -7.17 -18.26 -5.96
CA ILE A 264 -8.61 -18.02 -5.85
C ILE A 264 -9.04 -18.03 -4.38
N ARG A 265 -8.60 -19.03 -3.59
CA ARG A 265 -8.89 -19.07 -2.15
C ARG A 265 -8.39 -17.81 -1.41
N MET A 266 -7.22 -17.29 -1.77
CA MET A 266 -6.72 -16.04 -1.17
C MET A 266 -7.57 -14.84 -1.56
N LEU A 267 -8.02 -14.77 -2.82
CA LEU A 267 -8.89 -13.70 -3.32
C LEU A 267 -10.26 -13.74 -2.67
N ASP A 268 -10.89 -14.92 -2.57
CA ASP A 268 -12.20 -15.13 -1.94
C ASP A 268 -12.16 -14.83 -0.43
N ALA A 269 -11.01 -15.05 0.20
CA ALA A 269 -10.73 -14.64 1.58
C ALA A 269 -10.58 -13.11 1.76
N GLY A 270 -10.58 -12.34 0.66
CA GLY A 270 -10.52 -10.88 0.66
C GLY A 270 -9.11 -10.29 0.47
N TYR A 271 -8.09 -11.11 0.18
CA TYR A 271 -6.74 -10.61 -0.10
C TYR A 271 -6.59 -10.23 -1.58
N ALA A 272 -5.99 -9.08 -1.88
CA ALA A 272 -5.84 -8.63 -3.26
C ALA A 272 -4.40 -8.75 -3.79
N ILE A 273 -4.26 -9.19 -5.04
CA ILE A 273 -2.97 -9.22 -5.74
C ILE A 273 -2.47 -7.78 -5.96
N GLY A 274 -1.21 -7.54 -5.60
CA GLY A 274 -0.58 -6.23 -5.67
C GLY A 274 -0.87 -5.32 -4.47
N GLU A 275 -1.85 -5.67 -3.63
CA GLU A 275 -2.12 -4.98 -2.38
C GLU A 275 -1.64 -5.79 -1.17
N ASP A 276 -2.00 -7.07 -1.09
CA ASP A 276 -1.66 -7.98 0.00
C ASP A 276 -0.81 -9.17 -0.47
N ILE A 277 -0.94 -9.53 -1.75
CA ILE A 277 -0.24 -10.67 -2.35
C ILE A 277 0.74 -10.18 -3.42
N LEU A 278 2.02 -10.51 -3.26
CA LEU A 278 3.08 -10.35 -4.23
C LEU A 278 3.29 -11.68 -4.96
N ILE A 279 3.51 -11.63 -6.27
CA ILE A 279 3.69 -12.83 -7.08
C ILE A 279 5.00 -12.72 -7.86
N THR A 280 5.79 -13.78 -7.79
CA THR A 280 6.86 -14.07 -8.73
C THR A 280 6.52 -15.35 -9.48
N HIS A 281 7.05 -15.50 -10.68
CA HIS A 281 6.75 -16.65 -11.52
C HIS A 281 7.94 -16.96 -12.42
N GLU A 282 8.04 -18.22 -12.81
CA GLU A 282 9.01 -18.69 -13.79
C GLU A 282 8.52 -19.96 -14.50
N ASP A 283 9.18 -20.24 -15.61
CA ASP A 283 9.11 -21.50 -16.31
C ASP A 283 10.50 -21.84 -16.88
N ASP A 284 10.65 -22.99 -17.55
CA ASP A 284 11.95 -23.43 -18.07
C ASP A 284 12.55 -22.47 -19.11
N SER A 285 11.71 -21.68 -19.80
CA SER A 285 12.11 -20.69 -20.81
C SER A 285 12.29 -19.28 -20.23
N ASN A 286 11.66 -19.00 -19.10
CA ASN A 286 11.59 -17.69 -18.44
C ASN A 286 12.01 -17.82 -16.97
N PRO A 287 13.31 -18.03 -16.68
CA PRO A 287 13.79 -18.24 -15.31
C PRO A 287 13.67 -16.96 -14.46
N LEU A 288 13.46 -17.14 -13.15
CA LEU A 288 13.41 -16.03 -12.19
C LEU A 288 14.76 -15.32 -12.13
N LYS A 289 14.70 -13.99 -12.25
CA LYS A 289 15.87 -13.11 -12.21
C LYS A 289 15.95 -12.37 -10.88
N THR A 290 17.16 -12.22 -10.34
CA THR A 290 17.38 -11.46 -9.10
C THR A 290 16.94 -10.01 -9.21
N GLU A 291 17.07 -9.41 -10.40
CA GLU A 291 16.64 -8.05 -10.69
C GLU A 291 15.14 -7.88 -10.46
N SER A 292 14.33 -8.85 -10.88
CA SER A 292 12.87 -8.82 -10.68
C SER A 292 12.50 -8.93 -9.20
N ILE A 293 13.24 -9.73 -8.42
CA ILE A 293 13.05 -9.81 -6.96
C ILE A 293 13.38 -8.45 -6.31
N ASP A 294 14.48 -7.83 -6.72
CA ASP A 294 14.91 -6.53 -6.19
C ASP A 294 13.94 -5.40 -6.53
N GLU A 295 13.35 -5.42 -7.72
CA GLU A 295 12.31 -4.47 -8.12
C GLU A 295 11.07 -4.57 -7.22
N ILE A 296 10.64 -5.80 -6.90
CA ILE A 296 9.54 -6.03 -5.95
C ILE A 296 9.93 -5.52 -4.55
N ILE A 297 11.11 -5.87 -4.04
CA ILE A 297 11.59 -5.38 -2.74
C ILE A 297 11.62 -3.85 -2.71
N LYS A 298 12.16 -3.21 -3.74
CA LYS A 298 12.25 -1.75 -3.84
C LYS A 298 10.87 -1.09 -3.88
N LYS A 299 9.93 -1.69 -4.61
CA LYS A 299 8.59 -1.12 -4.81
C LYS A 299 7.70 -1.28 -3.58
N TYR A 300 7.74 -2.45 -2.93
CA TYR A 300 6.76 -2.83 -1.90
C TYR A 300 7.31 -2.85 -0.49
N LEU A 301 8.63 -3.06 -0.30
CA LEU A 301 9.23 -3.37 1.00
C LEU A 301 10.27 -2.34 1.47
N LYS A 302 10.48 -1.27 0.69
CA LYS A 302 11.34 -0.13 1.04
C LYS A 302 10.58 1.21 1.02
#